data_AF-A0A374UY17-F1
#
_entry.id   AF-A0A374UY17-F1
#
_cell.length_a   1.000
_cell.length_b   1.000
_cell.length_c   1.000
_cell.angle_alpha   90.00
_cell.angle_beta   90.00
_cell.angle_gamma   90.00
#
_symmetry.space_group_name_H-M   'P 1'
#
loop_
_entity.id
_entity.type
_entity.pdbx_description
1 polymer ?
#
loop_
_entity_poly.entity_id
_entity_poly.type
_entity_poly.pdbx_seq_one_letter_code
_entity_poly.pdbx_strand_id
1 'polypeptide(L)'
;MNKILYYIMCAVLLLAGCTEETDALLPQSTGKVTVSMTADTQYANESAPMATTRATTISRYVMEVYTDEGCTIPAPVFADNGNHKEQTSADFVLTLDKNQSYHCLLWADAGDGVYTVTDLKAVTLADATKEASEAYYAKAALEHKDAQTVTLKRAVTLVKLKDKNGVDAGKTLNLKYSQPSQLNLQTGAITQETQVSRNVTTQQTAAGEVITEFYMPASQAKTSFSLTFNYDGEGEEVVADIPLQANYTTGVTGEYKKQLPPDFMTFTIDLTNCSDKLYILPFENGITGNYTLTINWGDGKEETIAPETTLPTSGVSHTFAENKEYTITITSSQGDVSKVQMPAFMPGYYHNTTKYNSKKLKAMNTPMLNTGETSFSNCFYGCQFLTTISATLFNKNPQVTAFTSCFSNCLSLQDIPEQLFAMNEKATTFTNCFSSCGSITTIPATLFAANTQAVYFSGCFSYCTALTKVPDALFATNTQVTDFSKCFTYCSDLTTIPAKLFEKNTLVTDFDKCFEGCSALTEIPNLLFATNKSATGFSKCFSGCKEAKLNPNIFCNEATEKTTRFLNMTIDFTYCFKSCAYSLNTSSAAGTAPALWEYTYGSGTITKTDCFESVYTVSNSSAIPNEWK
;
A
#
# COMPACT_ATOMS: atom_id res chain seq x y z
N MET A 1 65.89 17.27 48.99
CA MET A 1 65.90 18.41 49.94
C MET A 1 66.74 19.52 49.31
N ASN A 2 66.33 20.79 49.47
CA ASN A 2 66.93 22.02 48.91
C ASN A 2 66.57 22.30 47.45
N LYS A 3 66.24 23.52 47.02
CA LYS A 3 66.29 24.87 47.61
C LYS A 3 65.49 25.78 46.67
N ILE A 4 64.74 26.76 47.17
CA ILE A 4 64.25 27.87 46.33
C ILE A 4 64.33 29.18 47.13
N LEU A 5 64.65 30.24 46.38
CA LEU A 5 64.23 31.63 46.48
C LEU A 5 65.37 32.62 46.82
N TYR A 6 65.64 33.53 45.89
CA TYR A 6 65.55 34.99 46.12
C TYR A 6 65.59 35.75 44.78
N TYR A 7 64.69 36.73 44.64
CA TYR A 7 64.61 37.77 43.59
C TYR A 7 65.36 39.02 44.07
N ILE A 8 66.12 39.70 43.20
CA ILE A 8 66.42 41.15 43.32
C ILE A 8 66.58 41.79 41.92
N MET A 9 65.99 42.99 41.78
CA MET A 9 65.96 43.92 40.64
C MET A 9 67.28 44.69 40.37
N CYS A 10 67.32 45.31 39.18
CA CYS A 10 67.79 46.66 38.84
C CYS A 10 68.96 46.79 37.84
N ALA A 11 68.59 47.35 36.66
CA ALA A 11 69.17 48.50 35.97
C ALA A 11 70.63 48.46 35.48
N VAL A 12 70.84 48.73 34.18
CA VAL A 12 71.38 49.99 33.62
C VAL A 12 71.81 49.78 32.15
N LEU A 13 71.54 50.80 31.35
CA LEU A 13 71.75 51.00 29.92
C LEU A 13 73.18 51.49 29.60
N LEU A 14 73.62 51.19 28.36
CA LEU A 14 74.54 51.95 27.47
C LEU A 14 76.05 51.59 27.39
N LEU A 15 76.38 51.00 26.22
CA LEU A 15 77.43 51.35 25.23
C LEU A 15 78.93 51.32 25.62
N ALA A 16 79.71 50.44 24.96
CA ALA A 16 80.59 50.76 23.81
C ALA A 16 81.84 49.84 23.70
N GLY A 17 82.13 49.41 22.46
CA GLY A 17 83.47 48.97 21.97
C GLY A 17 83.76 47.47 22.09
N CYS A 18 83.54 46.65 21.04
CA CYS A 18 84.49 46.31 19.95
C CYS A 18 85.73 45.55 20.50
N THR A 19 86.07 44.31 20.12
CA THR A 19 86.10 43.69 18.78
C THR A 19 86.17 42.15 18.85
N GLU A 20 85.49 41.51 17.90
CA GLU A 20 85.85 40.28 17.17
C GLU A 20 86.41 39.06 17.94
N GLU A 21 85.51 38.12 18.23
CA GLU A 21 85.79 36.70 17.94
C GLU A 21 84.74 36.20 16.97
N THR A 22 85.15 36.04 15.71
CA THR A 22 84.45 35.23 14.72
C THR A 22 84.58 33.76 15.13
N ASP A 23 83.62 33.28 15.92
CA ASP A 23 83.33 31.84 15.92
C ASP A 23 82.67 31.51 14.58
N ALA A 24 83.48 30.93 13.71
CA ALA A 24 83.04 30.35 12.45
C ALA A 24 81.93 29.33 12.74
N LEU A 25 80.70 29.67 12.33
CA LEU A 25 79.63 28.68 12.20
C LEU A 25 80.17 27.55 11.32
N LEU A 26 80.21 26.34 11.87
CA LEU A 26 80.37 25.11 11.11
C LEU A 26 79.45 25.17 9.87
N PRO A 27 79.90 24.79 8.67
CA PRO A 27 79.03 24.81 7.50
C PRO A 27 77.77 23.98 7.79
N GLN A 28 76.59 24.60 7.76
CA GLN A 28 75.31 23.88 7.84
C GLN A 28 75.32 22.83 6.75
N SER A 29 75.40 21.56 7.13
CA SER A 29 75.40 20.46 6.18
C SER A 29 73.96 20.25 5.71
N THR A 30 73.57 20.98 4.67
CA THR A 30 72.26 20.84 4.04
C THR A 30 72.27 19.71 3.00
N GLY A 31 71.11 19.11 2.76
CA GLY A 31 70.92 18.05 1.76
C GLY A 31 69.57 18.18 1.04
N LYS A 32 69.53 17.69 -0.20
CA LYS A 32 68.28 17.62 -0.96
C LYS A 32 67.50 16.37 -0.55
N VAL A 33 66.23 16.54 -0.22
CA VAL A 33 65.29 15.48 0.15
C VAL A 33 64.09 15.53 -0.78
N THR A 34 63.72 14.38 -1.34
CA THR A 34 62.48 14.26 -2.13
C THR A 34 61.36 13.71 -1.26
N VAL A 35 60.22 14.39 -1.22
CA VAL A 35 59.02 13.96 -0.50
C VAL A 35 57.91 13.70 -1.51
N SER A 36 57.48 12.45 -1.61
CA SER A 36 56.38 12.03 -2.49
C SER A 36 55.09 11.87 -1.70
N MET A 37 53.98 12.42 -2.18
CA MET A 37 52.66 12.24 -1.56
C MET A 37 51.87 11.10 -2.22
N THR A 38 51.28 10.22 -1.41
CA THR A 38 50.40 9.14 -1.89
C THR A 38 49.07 9.19 -1.14
N ALA A 39 47.94 9.26 -1.83
CA ALA A 39 46.64 9.20 -1.18
C ALA A 39 46.32 7.78 -0.69
N ASP A 40 45.84 7.67 0.55
CA ASP A 40 45.27 6.44 1.08
C ASP A 40 43.92 6.18 0.43
N THR A 41 43.83 5.11 -0.34
CA THR A 41 42.59 4.67 -0.99
C THR A 41 41.83 3.65 -0.15
N GLN A 42 42.30 3.32 1.06
CA GLN A 42 41.59 2.44 1.98
C GLN A 42 40.73 3.26 2.94
N TYR A 43 39.41 3.13 2.79
CA TYR A 43 38.43 3.85 3.60
C TYR A 43 37.84 2.93 4.67
N ALA A 44 37.65 3.45 5.88
CA ALA A 44 37.04 2.68 6.96
C ALA A 44 35.55 2.39 6.65
N ASN A 45 35.12 1.14 6.85
CA ASN A 45 33.76 0.63 6.64
C ASN A 45 33.24 0.63 5.19
N GLU A 46 34.11 0.73 4.18
CA GLU A 46 33.73 0.35 2.82
C GLU A 46 33.93 -1.16 2.63
N SER A 47 32.93 -1.83 2.06
CA SER A 47 33.08 -3.22 1.61
C SER A 47 34.24 -3.28 0.60
N ALA A 48 35.07 -4.31 0.67
CA ALA A 48 36.28 -4.52 -0.15
C ALA A 48 36.13 -4.02 -1.60
N PRO A 49 37.21 -3.50 -2.22
CA PRO A 49 37.13 -2.43 -3.20
C PRO A 49 36.17 -2.82 -4.32
N MET A 50 35.09 -2.06 -4.48
CA MET A 50 34.52 -1.86 -5.81
C MET A 50 35.59 -1.12 -6.61
N ALA A 51 36.59 -1.87 -7.05
CA ALA A 51 37.48 -1.50 -8.12
C ALA A 51 36.58 -1.27 -9.33
N THR A 52 36.23 -0.01 -9.60
CA THR A 52 36.13 0.54 -10.97
C THR A 52 35.66 2.00 -11.11
N THR A 53 35.20 2.77 -10.10
CA THR A 53 34.58 4.09 -10.44
C THR A 53 34.99 5.37 -9.72
N ARG A 54 35.85 5.40 -8.69
CA ARG A 54 36.34 6.69 -8.14
C ARG A 54 37.85 6.72 -7.94
N ALA A 55 38.57 6.77 -9.04
CA ALA A 55 39.89 7.41 -9.03
C ALA A 55 39.66 8.91 -9.22
N THR A 56 39.46 9.66 -8.13
CA THR A 56 39.56 11.12 -8.23
C THR A 56 40.98 11.44 -8.69
N THR A 57 41.10 12.08 -9.84
CA THR A 57 42.41 12.47 -10.35
C THR A 57 42.90 13.66 -9.53
N ILE A 58 43.77 13.38 -8.57
CA ILE A 58 44.45 14.42 -7.82
C ILE A 58 45.32 15.20 -8.80
N SER A 59 45.11 16.51 -8.86
CA SER A 59 45.82 17.39 -9.81
C SER A 59 46.53 18.56 -9.12
N ARG A 60 46.24 18.78 -7.84
CA ARG A 60 46.87 19.80 -7.01
C ARG A 60 47.41 19.20 -5.72
N TYR A 61 48.66 19.55 -5.40
CA TYR A 61 49.37 19.19 -4.19
C TYR A 61 49.94 20.44 -3.54
N VAL A 62 49.79 20.56 -2.22
CA VAL A 62 50.27 21.69 -1.44
C VAL A 62 51.04 21.18 -0.23
N MET A 63 52.18 21.81 0.05
CA MET A 63 53.01 21.50 1.21
C MET A 63 53.40 22.79 1.94
N GLU A 64 53.25 22.77 3.26
CA GLU A 64 53.85 23.76 4.16
C GLU A 64 54.82 23.10 5.11
N VAL A 65 56.01 23.68 5.31
CA VAL A 65 57.09 23.11 6.13
C VAL A 65 57.47 24.05 7.27
N TYR A 66 57.75 23.47 8.43
CA TYR A 66 58.02 24.13 9.70
C TYR A 66 59.17 23.48 10.45
N THR A 67 59.87 24.23 11.29
CA THR A 67 61.01 23.70 12.10
C THR A 67 60.59 23.14 13.45
N ASP A 68 59.33 23.27 13.83
CA ASP A 68 58.77 22.83 15.12
C ASP A 68 57.52 21.96 14.94
N GLU A 69 57.29 21.06 15.88
CA GLU A 69 56.14 20.13 15.86
C GLU A 69 54.78 20.84 15.95
N GLY A 70 54.78 22.03 16.56
CA GLY A 70 53.64 22.93 16.62
C GLY A 70 53.36 23.64 15.30
N CYS A 71 54.16 23.43 14.26
CA CYS A 71 54.04 24.11 12.97
C CYS A 71 53.94 25.63 13.13
N THR A 72 54.67 26.25 14.06
CA THR A 72 54.57 27.70 14.36
C THR A 72 55.67 28.52 13.68
N ILE A 73 56.79 27.91 13.33
CA ILE A 73 57.97 28.55 12.77
C ILE A 73 58.17 28.07 11.32
N PRO A 74 57.84 28.91 10.32
CA PRO A 74 58.00 28.59 8.90
C PRO A 74 59.44 28.23 8.53
N ALA A 75 59.62 27.14 7.76
CA ALA A 75 60.93 26.69 7.28
C ALA A 75 61.09 27.02 5.78
N PRO A 76 62.01 27.93 5.39
CA PRO A 76 62.23 28.31 3.99
C PRO A 76 63.07 27.24 3.27
N VAL A 77 62.45 26.14 2.88
CA VAL A 77 63.13 24.92 2.37
C VAL A 77 62.97 24.70 0.87
N PHE A 78 62.12 25.49 0.22
CA PHE A 78 61.88 25.43 -1.22
C PHE A 78 62.84 26.34 -1.99
N ALA A 79 62.98 26.12 -3.30
CA ALA A 79 63.93 26.83 -4.16
C ALA A 79 63.68 28.35 -4.25
N ASP A 80 62.47 28.81 -3.93
CA ASP A 80 62.05 30.21 -3.85
C ASP A 80 62.26 30.81 -2.45
N ASN A 81 62.94 30.10 -1.54
CA ASN A 81 63.09 30.42 -0.12
C ASN A 81 61.74 30.57 0.62
N GLY A 82 60.67 29.98 0.09
CA GLY A 82 59.37 29.87 0.75
C GLY A 82 59.27 28.64 1.66
N ASN A 83 58.26 28.65 2.54
CA ASN A 83 57.85 27.49 3.34
C ASN A 83 56.57 26.83 2.82
N HIS A 84 55.94 27.40 1.80
CA HIS A 84 54.70 26.95 1.18
C HIS A 84 54.95 26.68 -0.30
N LYS A 85 54.49 25.55 -0.82
CA LYS A 85 54.55 25.24 -2.24
C LYS A 85 53.29 24.55 -2.71
N GLU A 86 52.70 25.07 -3.78
CA GLU A 86 51.60 24.48 -4.53
C GLU A 86 52.11 24.06 -5.92
N GLN A 87 51.75 22.86 -6.36
CA GLN A 87 52.13 22.31 -7.67
C GLN A 87 51.21 21.15 -8.10
N THR A 88 51.40 20.67 -9.32
CA THR A 88 50.64 19.53 -9.89
C THR A 88 51.34 18.18 -9.70
N SER A 89 52.62 18.19 -9.32
CA SER A 89 53.39 16.98 -9.04
C SER A 89 53.23 16.56 -7.58
N ALA A 90 53.14 15.25 -7.33
CA ALA A 90 53.15 14.69 -5.98
C ALA A 90 54.54 14.75 -5.32
N ASP A 91 55.60 15.03 -6.09
CA ASP A 91 56.99 15.02 -5.63
C ASP A 91 57.50 16.43 -5.32
N PHE A 92 57.88 16.67 -4.07
CA PHE A 92 58.45 17.93 -3.58
C PHE A 92 59.94 17.76 -3.31
N VAL A 93 60.76 18.69 -3.81
CA VAL A 93 62.21 18.71 -3.55
C VAL A 93 62.50 19.80 -2.53
N LEU A 94 63.06 19.40 -1.39
CA LEU A 94 63.35 20.25 -0.23
C LEU A 94 64.87 20.34 -0.01
N THR A 95 65.35 21.46 0.52
CA THR A 95 66.71 21.58 1.05
C THR A 95 66.65 21.66 2.58
N LEU A 96 67.09 20.60 3.27
CA LEU A 96 66.96 20.45 4.73
C LEU A 96 68.34 20.45 5.41
N ASP A 97 68.45 21.02 6.60
CA ASP A 97 69.63 20.87 7.47
C ASP A 97 69.61 19.48 8.13
N LYS A 98 70.73 18.75 8.04
CA LYS A 98 70.89 17.41 8.63
C LYS A 98 70.66 17.34 10.14
N ASN A 99 70.83 18.44 10.86
CA ASN A 99 70.72 18.48 12.32
C ASN A 99 69.40 19.10 12.81
N GLN A 100 68.47 19.44 11.91
CA GLN A 100 67.20 20.10 12.23
C GLN A 100 66.02 19.15 11.98
N SER A 101 65.07 19.10 12.91
CA SER A 101 63.78 18.43 12.71
C SER A 101 62.84 19.33 11.92
N TYR A 102 62.11 18.75 10.97
CA TYR A 102 61.10 19.46 10.18
C TYR A 102 59.76 18.75 10.26
N HIS A 103 58.68 19.53 10.24
CA HIS A 103 57.31 19.06 10.25
C HIS A 103 56.56 19.72 9.10
N CYS A 104 55.70 18.97 8.43
CA CYS A 104 54.95 19.47 7.29
C CYS A 104 53.46 19.20 7.41
N LEU A 105 52.69 20.13 6.85
CA LEU A 105 51.28 20.00 6.55
C LEU A 105 51.18 19.75 5.04
N LEU A 106 50.41 18.75 4.64
CA LEU A 106 50.26 18.34 3.26
C LEU A 106 48.77 18.33 2.90
N TRP A 107 48.45 18.77 1.70
CA TRP A 107 47.11 18.76 1.13
C TRP A 107 47.14 18.28 -0.32
N ALA A 108 46.11 17.56 -0.74
CA ALA A 108 45.94 17.18 -2.13
C ALA A 108 44.46 17.09 -2.52
N ASP A 109 44.11 17.62 -3.69
CA ASP A 109 42.75 17.59 -4.23
C ASP A 109 42.71 17.66 -5.78
N ALA A 110 41.52 17.81 -6.34
CA ALA A 110 41.28 17.85 -7.78
C ALA A 110 41.70 19.16 -8.47
N GLY A 111 42.14 20.20 -7.73
CA GLY A 111 42.54 21.49 -8.31
C GLY A 111 41.40 22.26 -9.01
N ASP A 112 40.15 21.92 -8.72
CA ASP A 112 38.93 22.43 -9.35
C ASP A 112 38.39 23.74 -8.74
N GLY A 113 39.14 24.32 -7.79
CA GLY A 113 38.76 25.56 -7.11
C GLY A 113 37.76 25.38 -5.96
N VAL A 114 37.46 24.14 -5.55
CA VAL A 114 36.57 23.90 -4.40
C VAL A 114 37.18 24.36 -3.09
N TYR A 115 38.52 24.24 -2.94
CA TYR A 115 39.24 24.60 -1.73
C TYR A 115 40.20 25.76 -1.93
N THR A 116 40.22 26.69 -0.97
CA THR A 116 41.25 27.71 -0.80
C THR A 116 42.30 27.19 0.18
N VAL A 117 43.55 27.11 -0.29
CA VAL A 117 44.66 26.41 0.37
C VAL A 117 45.87 27.31 0.60
N THR A 118 45.66 28.63 0.64
CA THR A 118 46.74 29.63 0.86
C THR A 118 47.42 29.53 2.21
N ASP A 119 46.74 28.92 3.20
CA ASP A 119 47.26 28.60 4.53
C ASP A 119 46.71 27.21 4.92
N LEU A 120 47.60 26.23 5.09
CA LEU A 120 47.19 24.87 5.43
C LEU A 120 46.68 24.72 6.87
N LYS A 121 46.80 25.75 7.72
CA LYS A 121 46.09 25.79 9.01
C LYS A 121 44.65 26.33 8.89
N ALA A 122 44.24 26.76 7.70
CA ALA A 122 42.95 27.39 7.45
C ALA A 122 42.42 27.04 6.05
N VAL A 123 42.46 25.76 5.66
CA VAL A 123 41.89 25.30 4.39
C VAL A 123 40.39 25.53 4.41
N THR A 124 39.86 26.29 3.46
CA THR A 124 38.44 26.68 3.43
C THR A 124 37.77 26.26 2.14
N LEU A 125 36.46 25.97 2.20
CA LEU A 125 35.64 25.90 0.99
C LEU A 125 35.58 27.28 0.35
N ALA A 126 35.88 27.36 -0.94
CA ALA A 126 35.82 28.62 -1.70
C ALA A 126 34.40 29.18 -1.80
N ASP A 127 33.41 28.27 -1.78
CA ASP A 127 31.98 28.59 -1.67
C ASP A 127 31.37 27.68 -0.60
N ALA A 128 31.17 28.22 0.60
CA ALA A 128 30.68 27.45 1.74
C ALA A 128 29.23 26.91 1.56
N THR A 129 28.51 27.39 0.53
CA THR A 129 27.16 26.92 0.18
C THR A 129 27.15 25.75 -0.80
N LYS A 130 28.32 25.42 -1.38
CA LYS A 130 28.48 24.30 -2.33
C LYS A 130 29.06 23.06 -1.67
N GLU A 131 28.91 21.94 -2.37
CA GLU A 131 29.44 20.65 -1.93
C GLU A 131 30.97 20.66 -1.93
N ALA A 132 31.55 20.04 -0.90
CA ALA A 132 32.97 19.70 -0.90
C ALA A 132 33.29 18.67 -1.99
N SER A 133 34.55 18.61 -2.42
CA SER A 133 35.05 17.55 -3.29
C SER A 133 35.99 16.62 -2.53
N GLU A 134 36.36 15.49 -3.11
CA GLU A 134 37.30 14.58 -2.48
C GLU A 134 38.67 15.26 -2.30
N ALA A 135 39.20 15.20 -1.08
CA ALA A 135 40.48 15.81 -0.73
C ALA A 135 41.18 15.01 0.36
N TYR A 136 42.51 15.19 0.44
CA TYR A 136 43.40 14.42 1.29
C TYR A 136 44.38 15.33 2.02
N TYR A 137 44.80 14.91 3.21
CA TYR A 137 45.79 15.65 3.99
C TYR A 137 46.65 14.73 4.85
N ALA A 138 47.77 15.27 5.30
CA ALA A 138 48.56 14.67 6.37
C ALA A 138 49.34 15.74 7.16
N LYS A 139 49.71 15.37 8.38
CA LYS A 139 50.76 16.03 9.15
C LYS A 139 51.89 15.00 9.33
N ALA A 140 53.09 15.33 8.90
CA ALA A 140 54.23 14.41 8.96
C ALA A 140 55.49 15.09 9.49
N ALA A 141 56.31 14.34 10.22
CA ALA A 141 57.69 14.70 10.48
C ALA A 141 58.57 14.24 9.31
N LEU A 142 59.54 15.05 8.92
CA LEU A 142 60.47 14.73 7.84
C LEU A 142 61.80 14.26 8.41
N GLU A 143 62.35 13.20 7.83
CA GLU A 143 63.69 12.72 8.15
C GLU A 143 64.68 13.14 7.05
N HIS A 144 65.96 13.32 7.40
CA HIS A 144 67.00 13.61 6.41
C HIS A 144 67.42 12.32 5.68
N LYS A 145 66.60 11.89 4.71
CA LYS A 145 66.83 10.76 3.79
C LYS A 145 66.69 11.22 2.34
N ASP A 146 67.33 10.53 1.39
CA ASP A 146 67.30 10.95 -0.04
C ASP A 146 65.88 11.04 -0.62
N ALA A 147 65.00 10.13 -0.23
CA ALA A 147 63.59 10.11 -0.61
C ALA A 147 62.72 9.54 0.52
N GLN A 148 61.49 10.05 0.64
CA GLN A 148 60.48 9.58 1.58
C GLN A 148 59.06 9.76 1.03
N THR A 149 58.15 8.86 1.40
CA THR A 149 56.75 8.88 0.96
C THR A 149 55.85 9.19 2.15
N VAL A 150 54.92 10.14 1.99
CA VAL A 150 53.91 10.47 2.99
C VAL A 150 52.54 10.03 2.48
N THR A 151 51.88 9.17 3.25
CA THR A 151 50.51 8.74 2.97
C THR A 151 49.51 9.77 3.48
N LEU A 152 48.66 10.29 2.59
CA LEU A 152 47.60 11.25 2.90
C LEU A 152 46.31 10.52 3.23
N LYS A 153 45.66 10.90 4.33
CA LYS A 153 44.31 10.41 4.67
C LYS A 153 43.25 11.34 4.10
N ARG A 154 42.07 10.80 3.83
CA ARG A 154 40.98 11.61 3.30
C ARG A 154 40.52 12.67 4.32
N ALA A 155 40.45 13.93 3.88
CA ALA A 155 40.12 15.11 4.70
C ALA A 155 38.61 15.29 4.93
N VAL A 156 37.80 14.53 4.21
CA VAL A 156 36.34 14.63 4.16
C VAL A 156 35.71 13.29 4.56
N THR A 157 34.42 13.31 4.86
CA THR A 157 33.56 12.11 4.89
C THR A 157 32.82 11.95 3.56
N LEU A 158 32.36 10.74 3.23
CA LEU A 158 31.35 10.50 2.19
C LEU A 158 30.03 10.17 2.87
N VAL A 159 28.99 10.98 2.66
CA VAL A 159 27.64 10.66 3.13
C VAL A 159 26.91 9.93 2.01
N LYS A 160 26.35 8.75 2.29
CA LYS A 160 25.52 7.97 1.36
C LYS A 160 24.11 7.85 1.92
N LEU A 161 23.11 8.29 1.15
CA LEU A 161 21.71 8.16 1.51
C LEU A 161 21.08 6.99 0.75
N LYS A 162 20.37 6.13 1.48
CA LYS A 162 19.67 4.96 0.96
C LYS A 162 18.23 4.94 1.45
N ASP A 163 17.30 4.59 0.57
CA ASP A 163 15.96 4.21 0.98
C ASP A 163 15.87 2.69 1.05
N LYS A 164 15.26 2.19 2.12
CA LYS A 164 15.13 0.76 2.40
C LYS A 164 14.27 0.05 1.35
N ASN A 165 13.28 0.72 0.79
CA ASN A 165 12.28 0.17 -0.13
C ASN A 165 12.37 0.74 -1.56
N GLY A 166 13.20 1.76 -1.77
CA GLY A 166 13.32 2.50 -3.03
C GLY A 166 12.44 3.74 -3.03
N VAL A 167 12.78 4.70 -3.89
CA VAL A 167 12.02 5.94 -4.10
C VAL A 167 11.41 5.97 -5.49
N ASP A 168 10.27 6.65 -5.62
CA ASP A 168 9.60 6.82 -6.92
C ASP A 168 10.47 7.66 -7.86
N ALA A 169 10.49 7.34 -9.15
CA ALA A 169 11.17 8.16 -10.15
C ALA A 169 10.51 9.53 -10.33
N GLY A 170 11.33 10.56 -10.55
CA GLY A 170 10.88 11.91 -10.88
C GLY A 170 10.38 12.74 -9.69
N LYS A 171 10.54 12.25 -8.46
CA LYS A 171 10.26 13.01 -7.24
C LYS A 171 11.48 13.85 -6.84
N THR A 172 11.27 14.85 -5.99
CA THR A 172 12.36 15.72 -5.52
C THR A 172 12.64 15.46 -4.04
N LEU A 173 13.85 15.00 -3.71
CA LEU A 173 14.33 14.93 -2.33
C LEU A 173 15.17 16.18 -2.03
N ASN A 174 14.65 17.09 -1.22
CA ASN A 174 15.36 18.26 -0.72
C ASN A 174 16.00 17.92 0.64
N LEU A 175 17.29 18.18 0.74
CA LEU A 175 18.12 17.92 1.92
C LEU A 175 18.62 19.26 2.46
N LYS A 176 18.56 19.45 3.77
CA LYS A 176 19.19 20.62 4.44
C LYS A 176 20.10 20.14 5.57
N TYR A 177 21.30 20.70 5.65
CA TYR A 177 22.28 20.35 6.68
C TYR A 177 23.28 21.48 6.90
N SER A 178 23.83 21.56 8.12
CA SER A 178 25.05 22.33 8.39
C SER A 178 26.26 21.53 7.92
N GLN A 179 27.19 22.18 7.21
CA GLN A 179 28.52 21.62 6.96
C GLN A 179 29.62 22.53 7.52
N PRO A 180 30.72 21.96 8.02
CA PRO A 180 31.92 22.73 8.30
C PRO A 180 32.54 23.25 7.00
N SER A 181 33.01 24.49 6.99
CA SER A 181 33.60 25.12 5.81
C SER A 181 35.09 25.41 5.93
N GLN A 182 35.70 25.13 7.10
CA GLN A 182 37.13 25.31 7.33
C GLN A 182 37.74 24.10 8.07
N LEU A 183 38.95 23.69 7.65
CA LEU A 183 39.75 22.64 8.27
C LEU A 183 41.16 23.16 8.59
N ASN A 184 41.61 22.92 9.82
CA ASN A 184 42.97 23.18 10.25
C ASN A 184 43.80 21.89 10.23
N LEU A 185 44.79 21.77 9.35
CA LEU A 185 45.56 20.53 9.19
C LEU A 185 46.53 20.26 10.35
N GLN A 186 46.89 21.29 11.14
CA GLN A 186 47.77 21.14 12.29
C GLN A 186 47.05 20.47 13.47
N THR A 187 45.82 20.88 13.75
CA THR A 187 45.02 20.40 14.89
C THR A 187 43.98 19.36 14.50
N GLY A 188 43.66 19.25 13.20
CA GLY A 188 42.54 18.48 12.69
C GLY A 188 41.17 19.09 13.03
N ALA A 189 41.13 20.31 13.57
CA ALA A 189 39.90 20.98 13.96
C ALA A 189 39.13 21.49 12.73
N ILE A 190 37.81 21.42 12.83
CA ILE A 190 36.87 21.99 11.87
C ILE A 190 36.18 23.20 12.50
N THR A 191 36.01 24.28 11.74
CA THR A 191 35.42 25.55 12.19
C THR A 191 34.57 26.16 11.08
N GLN A 192 33.71 27.13 11.46
CA GLN A 192 32.77 27.82 10.57
C GLN A 192 31.71 26.86 9.98
N GLU A 193 30.45 27.02 10.38
CA GLU A 193 29.34 26.22 9.84
C GLU A 193 28.47 27.03 8.90
N THR A 194 28.11 26.43 7.77
CA THR A 194 27.20 27.02 6.79
C THR A 194 26.06 26.07 6.50
N GLN A 195 24.85 26.62 6.38
CA GLN A 195 23.66 25.87 5.97
C GLN A 195 23.70 25.62 4.46
N VAL A 196 23.49 24.37 4.07
CA VAL A 196 23.45 23.91 2.68
C VAL A 196 22.09 23.32 2.39
N SER A 197 21.57 23.58 1.18
CA SER A 197 20.35 22.95 0.67
C SER A 197 20.67 22.22 -0.64
N ARG A 198 20.19 20.98 -0.76
CA ARG A 198 20.47 20.11 -1.89
C ARG A 198 19.19 19.46 -2.40
N ASN A 199 18.88 19.66 -3.67
CA ASN A 199 17.70 19.08 -4.31
C ASN A 199 18.14 17.92 -5.19
N VAL A 200 17.49 16.77 -5.02
CA VAL A 200 17.81 15.54 -5.72
C VAL A 200 16.59 15.08 -6.47
N THR A 201 16.65 15.03 -7.79
CA THR A 201 15.62 14.33 -8.56
C THR A 201 15.87 12.84 -8.44
N THR A 202 14.93 12.12 -7.84
CA THR A 202 15.06 10.69 -7.61
C THR A 202 14.92 9.94 -8.93
N GLN A 203 15.80 8.97 -9.14
CA GLN A 203 15.59 7.92 -10.14
C GLN A 203 14.90 6.74 -9.45
N GLN A 204 14.20 5.91 -10.22
CA GLN A 204 13.68 4.66 -9.68
C GLN A 204 14.89 3.79 -9.30
N THR A 205 15.08 3.58 -8.01
CA THR A 205 16.16 2.76 -7.46
C THR A 205 15.60 1.48 -6.87
N ALA A 206 16.30 0.37 -7.01
CA ALA A 206 15.96 -0.86 -6.30
C ALA A 206 16.13 -0.67 -4.79
N ALA A 207 15.42 -1.48 -3.99
CA ALA A 207 15.50 -1.45 -2.54
C ALA A 207 16.96 -1.55 -2.05
N GLY A 208 17.41 -0.60 -1.21
CA GLY A 208 18.76 -0.58 -0.63
C GLY A 208 19.85 0.04 -1.51
N GLU A 209 19.52 0.55 -2.69
CA GLU A 209 20.46 1.32 -3.52
C GLU A 209 20.70 2.75 -2.98
N VAL A 210 21.83 3.34 -3.37
CA VAL A 210 22.19 4.71 -3.00
C VAL A 210 21.35 5.66 -3.83
N ILE A 211 20.46 6.42 -3.17
CA ILE A 211 19.67 7.49 -3.80
C ILE A 211 20.61 8.61 -4.23
N THR A 212 21.52 8.97 -3.32
CA THR A 212 22.50 10.02 -3.54
C THR A 212 23.64 9.94 -2.55
N GLU A 213 24.77 10.52 -2.93
CA GLU A 213 25.93 10.71 -2.08
C GLU A 213 26.51 12.12 -2.21
N PHE A 214 27.23 12.57 -1.19
CA PHE A 214 27.93 13.86 -1.18
C PHE A 214 29.07 13.89 -0.17
N TYR A 215 30.06 14.77 -0.40
CA TYR A 215 31.21 14.96 0.49
C TYR A 215 30.99 16.09 1.50
N MET A 216 31.57 15.96 2.70
CA MET A 216 31.61 17.02 3.71
C MET A 216 32.97 17.08 4.42
N PRO A 217 33.52 18.27 4.70
CA PRO A 217 34.70 18.41 5.55
C PRO A 217 34.43 17.85 6.95
N ALA A 218 35.42 17.16 7.52
CA ALA A 218 35.28 16.52 8.82
C ALA A 218 36.62 16.52 9.58
N SER A 219 36.55 16.42 10.91
CA SER A 219 37.74 16.22 11.74
C SER A 219 38.06 14.73 11.92
N GLN A 220 39.26 14.40 12.41
CA GLN A 220 39.57 13.01 12.82
C GLN A 220 38.81 12.59 14.07
N ALA A 221 38.48 13.55 14.93
CA ALA A 221 37.64 13.31 16.09
C ALA A 221 36.20 13.05 15.62
N LYS A 222 35.53 12.09 16.25
CA LYS A 222 34.14 11.81 15.93
C LYS A 222 33.27 13.00 16.37
N THR A 223 32.49 13.52 15.43
CA THR A 223 31.50 14.59 15.64
C THR A 223 30.13 14.13 15.12
N SER A 224 29.12 15.00 15.13
CA SER A 224 27.82 14.71 14.55
C SER A 224 27.24 15.92 13.81
N PHE A 225 26.30 15.64 12.90
CA PHE A 225 25.50 16.65 12.22
C PHE A 225 24.03 16.20 12.14
N SER A 226 23.14 17.11 11.74
CA SER A 226 21.73 16.80 11.49
C SER A 226 21.40 17.00 10.01
N LEU A 227 20.50 16.16 9.50
CA LEU A 227 20.02 16.21 8.13
C LEU A 227 18.49 16.34 8.15
N THR A 228 17.97 17.40 7.54
CA THR A 228 16.54 17.61 7.31
C THR A 228 16.18 17.11 5.92
N PHE A 229 15.11 16.33 5.84
CA PHE A 229 14.58 15.73 4.61
C PHE A 229 13.24 16.37 4.28
N ASN A 230 13.00 16.64 3.00
CA ASN A 230 11.71 17.02 2.45
C ASN A 230 11.55 16.30 1.12
N TYR A 231 10.57 15.41 1.00
CA TYR A 231 10.36 14.60 -0.19
C TYR A 231 9.10 15.07 -0.93
N ASP A 232 9.29 15.48 -2.17
CA ASP A 232 8.26 15.95 -3.11
C ASP A 232 7.35 17.07 -2.56
N GLY A 233 7.89 17.91 -1.66
CA GLY A 233 7.12 18.97 -1.02
C GLY A 233 6.21 18.51 0.12
N GLU A 234 6.29 17.25 0.54
CA GLU A 234 5.67 16.79 1.79
C GLU A 234 6.47 17.34 3.01
N GLY A 235 6.01 17.09 4.25
CA GLY A 235 6.59 17.71 5.47
C GLY A 235 8.11 17.55 5.64
N GLU A 236 8.72 18.37 6.51
CA GLU A 236 10.14 18.27 6.86
C GLU A 236 10.36 17.30 8.03
N GLU A 237 11.34 16.40 7.90
CA GLU A 237 11.75 15.48 8.95
C GLU A 237 13.24 15.61 9.25
N VAL A 238 13.62 15.59 10.53
CA VAL A 238 15.02 15.80 10.98
C VAL A 238 15.62 14.52 11.52
N VAL A 239 16.73 14.09 10.94
CA VAL A 239 17.58 13.04 11.50
C VAL A 239 18.78 13.71 12.16
N ALA A 240 18.78 13.68 13.50
CA ALA A 240 19.84 14.27 14.32
C ALA A 240 20.98 13.28 14.61
N ASP A 241 22.09 13.80 15.12
CA ASP A 241 23.22 13.03 15.66
C ASP A 241 23.87 12.04 14.68
N ILE A 242 23.83 12.35 13.38
CA ILE A 242 24.45 11.54 12.33
C ILE A 242 25.97 11.63 12.49
N PRO A 243 26.70 10.50 12.63
CA PRO A 243 28.13 10.53 12.89
C PRO A 243 28.93 11.10 11.71
N LEU A 244 29.88 11.97 12.03
CA LEU A 244 30.75 12.66 11.08
C LEU A 244 32.22 12.46 11.48
N GLN A 245 33.02 11.91 10.56
CA GLN A 245 34.45 11.69 10.77
C GLN A 245 35.20 11.66 9.42
N ALA A 246 36.35 12.34 9.35
CA ALA A 246 37.22 12.28 8.17
C ALA A 246 37.73 10.86 7.94
N ASN A 247 37.88 10.46 6.68
CA ASN A 247 38.31 9.11 6.29
C ASN A 247 37.28 7.98 6.53
N TYR A 248 36.02 8.33 6.74
CA TYR A 248 34.89 7.39 6.87
C TYR A 248 33.81 7.66 5.84
N THR A 249 33.04 6.61 5.53
CA THR A 249 31.76 6.70 4.83
C THR A 249 30.61 6.59 5.83
N THR A 250 29.76 7.60 5.88
CA THR A 250 28.56 7.64 6.72
C THR A 250 27.34 7.23 5.89
N GLY A 251 26.81 6.04 6.17
CA GLY A 251 25.58 5.55 5.55
C GLY A 251 24.34 5.96 6.35
N VAL A 252 23.43 6.70 5.74
CA VAL A 252 22.09 6.99 6.28
C VAL A 252 21.09 6.15 5.50
N THR A 253 20.38 5.26 6.20
CA THR A 253 19.35 4.41 5.59
C THR A 253 18.03 4.64 6.30
N GLY A 254 16.99 4.98 5.54
CA GLY A 254 15.65 5.26 6.06
C GLY A 254 14.57 4.66 5.16
N GLU A 255 13.30 4.88 5.50
CA GLU A 255 12.15 4.55 4.66
C GLU A 255 11.26 5.79 4.56
N TYR A 256 10.93 6.21 3.35
CA TYR A 256 9.90 7.21 3.14
C TYR A 256 8.49 6.59 3.18
N LYS A 257 7.64 7.02 4.12
CA LYS A 257 6.22 6.64 4.17
C LYS A 257 5.34 7.88 4.08
N LYS A 258 4.59 8.00 2.98
CA LYS A 258 3.50 8.97 2.89
C LYS A 258 2.45 8.68 3.96
N GLN A 259 2.28 9.60 4.90
CA GLN A 259 1.20 9.53 5.88
C GLN A 259 -0.09 10.06 5.23
N LEU A 260 -0.97 9.14 4.85
CA LEU A 260 -2.32 9.50 4.38
C LEU A 260 -3.19 9.94 5.58
N PRO A 261 -4.14 10.88 5.39
CA PRO A 261 -5.05 11.28 6.45
C PRO A 261 -5.85 10.07 6.95
N PRO A 262 -6.26 10.05 8.23
CA PRO A 262 -7.13 9.00 8.76
C PRO A 262 -8.39 8.84 7.90
N ASP A 263 -8.83 7.60 7.76
CA ASP A 263 -10.05 7.26 7.03
C ASP A 263 -11.10 6.74 8.01
N PHE A 264 -12.38 6.79 7.65
CA PHE A 264 -13.46 6.45 8.57
C PHE A 264 -14.59 5.66 7.90
N MET A 265 -15.42 5.06 8.76
CA MET A 265 -16.75 4.58 8.42
C MET A 265 -17.77 5.02 9.47
N THR A 266 -19.02 5.19 9.04
CA THR A 266 -20.16 5.48 9.92
C THR A 266 -21.32 4.54 9.63
N PHE A 267 -22.03 4.17 10.69
CA PHE A 267 -23.23 3.35 10.62
C PHE A 267 -24.18 3.75 11.75
N THR A 268 -25.47 3.51 11.54
CA THR A 268 -26.51 3.87 12.50
C THR A 268 -27.08 2.62 13.15
N ILE A 269 -27.20 2.68 14.47
CA ILE A 269 -27.90 1.68 15.27
C ILE A 269 -29.20 2.28 15.80
N ASP A 270 -30.21 1.44 16.00
CA ASP A 270 -31.49 1.79 16.62
C ASP A 270 -31.73 0.92 17.85
N LEU A 271 -31.78 1.56 19.01
CA LEU A 271 -32.03 0.92 20.30
C LEU A 271 -33.48 1.07 20.77
N THR A 272 -34.36 1.76 20.03
CA THR A 272 -35.75 2.03 20.44
C THR A 272 -36.56 0.76 20.69
N ASN A 273 -36.29 -0.29 19.92
CA ASN A 273 -36.99 -1.58 20.00
C ASN A 273 -36.16 -2.67 20.71
N CYS A 274 -35.09 -2.30 21.41
CA CYS A 274 -34.20 -3.24 22.07
C CYS A 274 -34.45 -3.33 23.59
N SER A 275 -34.30 -4.53 24.14
CA SER A 275 -34.44 -4.78 25.58
C SER A 275 -33.26 -4.26 26.40
N ASP A 276 -32.10 -4.06 25.78
CA ASP A 276 -30.88 -3.55 26.39
C ASP A 276 -30.35 -2.34 25.63
N LYS A 277 -29.49 -1.56 26.31
CA LYS A 277 -28.81 -0.37 25.79
C LYS A 277 -27.38 -0.66 25.33
N LEU A 278 -27.02 -1.92 25.20
CA LEU A 278 -25.66 -2.36 24.92
C LEU A 278 -25.48 -2.51 23.41
N TYR A 279 -24.44 -1.90 22.84
CA TYR A 279 -23.99 -2.27 21.51
C TYR A 279 -22.58 -2.83 21.59
N ILE A 280 -22.33 -3.93 20.90
CA ILE A 280 -21.00 -4.53 20.83
C ILE A 280 -20.54 -4.41 19.38
N LEU A 281 -19.39 -3.79 19.15
CA LEU A 281 -18.83 -3.73 17.81
C LEU A 281 -18.65 -5.15 17.27
N PRO A 282 -19.11 -5.43 16.05
CA PRO A 282 -19.06 -6.76 15.46
C PRO A 282 -17.67 -7.08 14.90
N PHE A 283 -16.62 -6.75 15.66
CA PHE A 283 -15.26 -7.16 15.33
C PHE A 283 -15.08 -8.65 15.62
N GLU A 284 -14.46 -9.38 14.70
CA GLU A 284 -13.97 -10.72 15.01
C GLU A 284 -12.85 -10.66 16.05
N ASN A 285 -12.78 -11.71 16.89
CA ASN A 285 -11.72 -11.81 17.90
C ASN A 285 -10.36 -11.91 17.21
N GLY A 286 -9.37 -11.19 17.73
CA GLY A 286 -8.03 -11.20 17.15
C GLY A 286 -7.17 -10.07 17.70
N ILE A 287 -6.07 -9.81 17.01
CA ILE A 287 -5.16 -8.71 17.28
C ILE A 287 -5.36 -7.67 16.19
N THR A 288 -5.48 -6.39 16.55
CA THR A 288 -5.56 -5.31 15.55
C THR A 288 -4.26 -5.18 14.77
N GLY A 289 -4.32 -4.66 13.55
CA GLY A 289 -3.11 -4.35 12.78
C GLY A 289 -2.32 -3.17 13.34
N ASN A 290 -1.30 -2.74 12.60
CA ASN A 290 -0.52 -1.55 12.91
C ASN A 290 -1.28 -0.26 12.53
N TYR A 291 -2.40 -0.03 13.20
CA TYR A 291 -3.24 1.16 13.10
C TYR A 291 -3.95 1.41 14.42
N THR A 292 -4.23 2.68 14.71
CA THR A 292 -5.09 3.09 15.81
C THR A 292 -6.52 3.18 15.33
N LEU A 293 -7.47 2.68 16.11
CA LEU A 293 -8.91 2.92 15.89
C LEU A 293 -9.44 3.89 16.93
N THR A 294 -10.17 4.91 16.49
CA THR A 294 -10.96 5.80 17.34
C THR A 294 -12.42 5.53 17.07
N ILE A 295 -13.16 5.13 18.10
CA ILE A 295 -14.60 4.86 18.03
C ILE A 295 -15.32 6.01 18.71
N ASN A 296 -16.05 6.80 17.94
CA ASN A 296 -17.00 7.76 18.46
C ASN A 296 -18.39 7.11 18.48
N TRP A 297 -18.95 6.94 19.67
CA TRP A 297 -20.20 6.22 19.86
C TRP A 297 -21.45 7.04 19.50
N GLY A 298 -21.30 8.32 19.18
CA GLY A 298 -22.40 9.21 18.81
C GLY A 298 -23.18 9.79 20.00
N ASP A 299 -22.75 9.52 21.24
CA ASP A 299 -23.34 10.05 22.48
C ASP A 299 -22.39 10.99 23.24
N GLY A 300 -21.34 11.48 22.57
CA GLY A 300 -20.29 12.32 23.15
C GLY A 300 -19.17 11.55 23.84
N LYS A 301 -19.21 10.21 23.84
CA LYS A 301 -18.12 9.36 24.33
C LYS A 301 -17.30 8.78 23.18
N GLU A 302 -16.01 8.65 23.43
CA GLU A 302 -15.06 8.05 22.51
C GLU A 302 -14.21 6.99 23.21
N GLU A 303 -13.78 6.00 22.44
CA GLU A 303 -12.84 4.96 22.85
C GLU A 303 -11.73 4.87 21.81
N THR A 304 -10.51 4.56 22.25
CA THR A 304 -9.36 4.37 21.36
C THR A 304 -8.76 2.98 21.56
N ILE A 305 -8.54 2.27 20.47
CA ILE A 305 -7.85 0.98 20.43
C ILE A 305 -6.48 1.23 19.81
N ALA A 306 -5.42 0.95 20.56
CA ALA A 306 -4.04 1.11 20.12
C ALA A 306 -3.68 0.09 19.02
N PRO A 307 -2.59 0.33 18.24
CA PRO A 307 -2.04 -0.66 17.33
C PRO A 307 -1.71 -1.97 18.06
N GLU A 308 -1.83 -3.11 17.35
CA GLU A 308 -1.44 -4.44 17.84
C GLU A 308 -2.12 -4.85 19.16
N THR A 309 -3.36 -4.40 19.37
CA THR A 309 -4.14 -4.69 20.58
C THR A 309 -4.93 -5.99 20.40
N THR A 310 -4.79 -6.91 21.36
CA THR A 310 -5.68 -8.08 21.47
C THR A 310 -7.09 -7.64 21.86
N LEU A 311 -8.06 -7.88 20.98
CA LEU A 311 -9.46 -7.56 21.23
C LEU A 311 -10.05 -8.46 22.33
N PRO A 312 -10.88 -7.91 23.24
CA PRO A 312 -11.49 -8.69 24.31
C PRO A 312 -12.47 -9.71 23.74
N THR A 313 -12.51 -10.91 24.31
CA THR A 313 -13.47 -11.97 23.93
C THR A 313 -14.93 -11.55 24.18
N SER A 314 -15.14 -10.62 25.11
CA SER A 314 -16.43 -9.96 25.34
C SER A 314 -16.78 -8.93 24.27
N GLY A 315 -15.92 -8.68 23.29
CA GLY A 315 -16.07 -7.64 22.27
C GLY A 315 -15.90 -6.23 22.84
N VAL A 316 -15.56 -5.29 21.96
CA VAL A 316 -15.54 -3.86 22.27
C VAL A 316 -16.99 -3.38 22.32
N SER A 317 -17.41 -2.79 23.44
CA SER A 317 -18.83 -2.56 23.69
C SER A 317 -19.10 -1.26 24.42
N HIS A 318 -20.29 -0.71 24.20
CA HIS A 318 -20.75 0.50 24.84
C HIS A 318 -22.19 0.37 25.30
N THR A 319 -22.47 0.90 26.49
CA THR A 319 -23.83 0.98 27.04
C THR A 319 -24.31 2.42 26.99
N PHE A 320 -25.34 2.66 26.18
CA PHE A 320 -25.94 3.97 25.97
C PHE A 320 -26.86 4.39 27.13
N ALA A 321 -27.07 5.69 27.30
CA ALA A 321 -27.95 6.22 28.35
C ALA A 321 -29.44 6.10 27.99
N GLU A 322 -29.79 6.31 26.72
CA GLU A 322 -31.17 6.38 26.21
C GLU A 322 -31.42 5.37 25.08
N ASN A 323 -32.63 4.84 24.98
CA ASN A 323 -33.09 4.02 23.85
C ASN A 323 -33.47 4.94 22.69
N LYS A 324 -32.53 5.21 21.80
CA LYS A 324 -32.73 6.00 20.58
C LYS A 324 -31.76 5.55 19.50
N GLU A 325 -31.76 6.25 18.38
CA GLU A 325 -30.79 6.04 17.32
C GLU A 325 -29.47 6.72 17.63
N TYR A 326 -28.37 6.05 17.29
CA TYR A 326 -27.01 6.59 17.40
C TYR A 326 -26.27 6.34 16.10
N THR A 327 -25.47 7.31 15.67
CA THR A 327 -24.52 7.13 14.57
C THR A 327 -23.15 6.93 15.16
N ILE A 328 -22.59 5.74 14.97
CA ILE A 328 -21.25 5.37 15.42
C ILE A 328 -20.28 5.66 14.29
N THR A 329 -19.15 6.27 14.61
CA THR A 329 -18.03 6.50 13.69
C THR A 329 -16.82 5.71 14.15
N ILE A 330 -16.22 4.93 13.24
CA ILE A 330 -14.93 4.28 13.46
C ILE A 330 -13.93 4.95 12.52
N THR A 331 -12.90 5.56 13.09
CA THR A 331 -11.80 6.19 12.36
C THR A 331 -10.55 5.34 12.51
N SER A 332 -9.88 5.02 11.41
CA SER A 332 -8.59 4.33 11.39
C SER A 332 -7.48 5.30 11.04
N SER A 333 -6.37 5.23 11.77
CA SER A 333 -5.15 5.97 11.42
C SER A 333 -4.50 5.47 10.12
N GLN A 334 -4.91 4.31 9.61
CA GLN A 334 -4.49 3.82 8.30
C GLN A 334 -5.33 4.49 7.20
N GLY A 335 -4.82 5.59 6.65
CA GLY A 335 -5.44 6.29 5.52
C GLY A 335 -5.32 5.58 4.17
N ASP A 336 -4.42 4.61 4.04
CA ASP A 336 -4.24 3.84 2.81
C ASP A 336 -5.29 2.74 2.70
N VAL A 337 -6.32 2.98 1.87
CA VAL A 337 -7.40 2.02 1.61
C VAL A 337 -6.94 0.71 0.97
N SER A 338 -5.71 0.65 0.43
CA SER A 338 -5.15 -0.60 -0.08
C SER A 338 -4.65 -1.55 1.02
N LYS A 339 -4.45 -1.02 2.23
CA LYS A 339 -4.02 -1.76 3.41
C LYS A 339 -5.20 -2.06 4.32
N VAL A 340 -5.07 -3.08 5.18
CA VAL A 340 -6.07 -3.36 6.21
C VAL A 340 -6.16 -2.18 7.16
N GLN A 341 -7.36 -1.64 7.32
CA GLN A 341 -7.68 -0.45 8.11
C GLN A 341 -8.39 -0.80 9.42
N MET A 342 -9.06 -1.95 9.49
CA MET A 342 -9.76 -2.41 10.69
C MET A 342 -9.88 -3.94 10.73
N PRO A 343 -10.19 -4.55 11.89
CA PRO A 343 -10.56 -5.97 11.97
C PRO A 343 -11.79 -6.30 11.12
N ALA A 344 -12.01 -7.59 10.84
CA ALA A 344 -13.24 -8.07 10.22
C ALA A 344 -14.47 -7.51 10.96
N PHE A 345 -15.42 -6.95 10.20
CA PHE A 345 -16.63 -6.33 10.73
C PHE A 345 -17.85 -7.09 10.20
N MET A 346 -18.46 -7.94 11.03
CA MET A 346 -19.52 -8.88 10.63
C MET A 346 -20.76 -8.75 11.52
N PRO A 347 -21.64 -7.76 11.27
CA PRO A 347 -22.82 -7.47 12.11
C PRO A 347 -23.91 -8.55 12.07
N GLY A 348 -23.82 -9.52 11.16
CA GLY A 348 -24.80 -10.57 10.96
C GLY A 348 -24.93 -11.56 12.14
N TYR A 349 -26.11 -12.19 12.22
CA TYR A 349 -26.50 -13.11 13.29
C TYR A 349 -25.57 -14.32 13.43
N TYR A 350 -25.09 -14.91 12.32
CA TYR A 350 -24.23 -16.10 12.38
C TYR A 350 -22.88 -15.85 13.04
N HIS A 351 -22.38 -14.63 12.97
CA HIS A 351 -21.07 -14.25 13.49
C HIS A 351 -21.15 -13.65 14.89
N ASN A 352 -22.34 -13.24 15.33
CA ASN A 352 -22.54 -12.61 16.64
C ASN A 352 -23.79 -13.14 17.35
N THR A 353 -23.83 -14.45 17.56
CA THR A 353 -24.96 -15.18 18.18
C THR A 353 -25.21 -14.82 19.65
N THR A 354 -24.25 -14.18 20.32
CA THR A 354 -24.35 -13.86 21.74
C THR A 354 -25.01 -12.52 22.05
N LYS A 355 -25.22 -11.60 21.05
CA LYS A 355 -25.41 -10.17 21.37
C LYS A 355 -26.44 -9.36 20.54
N TYR A 356 -27.35 -9.98 19.79
CA TYR A 356 -28.49 -9.31 19.13
C TYR A 356 -28.16 -8.06 18.26
N ASN A 357 -26.90 -7.83 17.87
CA ASN A 357 -26.51 -6.63 17.12
C ASN A 357 -27.13 -6.58 15.73
N SER A 358 -27.41 -7.73 15.12
CA SER A 358 -28.14 -7.80 13.85
C SER A 358 -29.55 -7.20 13.97
N LYS A 359 -30.12 -7.15 15.18
CA LYS A 359 -31.40 -6.50 15.45
C LYS A 359 -31.29 -4.99 15.74
N LYS A 360 -30.07 -4.48 15.87
CA LYS A 360 -29.78 -3.07 16.22
C LYS A 360 -29.26 -2.27 15.03
N LEU A 361 -28.60 -2.91 14.05
CA LEU A 361 -28.08 -2.22 12.88
C LEU A 361 -29.23 -1.71 11.99
N LYS A 362 -29.30 -0.39 11.80
CA LYS A 362 -30.34 0.27 11.00
C LYS A 362 -29.84 0.75 9.65
N ALA A 363 -28.61 1.26 9.58
CA ALA A 363 -28.05 1.78 8.33
C ALA A 363 -26.52 1.65 8.27
N MET A 364 -25.98 1.43 7.07
CA MET A 364 -24.55 1.58 6.76
C MET A 364 -24.37 2.85 5.93
N ASN A 365 -23.92 3.94 6.55
CA ASN A 365 -24.01 5.28 5.95
C ASN A 365 -22.87 5.58 4.97
N THR A 366 -21.69 4.98 5.18
CA THR A 366 -20.48 5.16 4.36
C THR A 366 -19.90 3.80 3.95
N PRO A 367 -18.88 3.76 3.05
CA PRO A 367 -18.11 2.54 2.83
C PRO A 367 -17.61 1.93 4.14
N MET A 368 -17.62 0.61 4.23
CA MET A 368 -16.86 -0.10 5.24
C MET A 368 -15.37 0.15 4.99
N LEU A 369 -14.60 0.37 6.06
CA LEU A 369 -13.14 0.36 5.99
C LEU A 369 -12.63 -0.99 5.45
N ASN A 370 -11.41 -1.01 4.91
CA ASN A 370 -10.78 -2.23 4.43
C ASN A 370 -10.52 -3.19 5.61
N THR A 371 -11.15 -4.36 5.61
CA THR A 371 -10.99 -5.37 6.66
C THR A 371 -9.91 -6.41 6.35
N GLY A 372 -9.39 -6.43 5.12
CA GLY A 372 -8.53 -7.50 4.61
C GLY A 372 -9.26 -8.80 4.30
N GLU A 373 -10.59 -8.83 4.41
CA GLU A 373 -11.37 -10.04 4.18
C GLU A 373 -11.41 -10.42 2.70
N THR A 374 -11.39 -11.73 2.45
CA THR A 374 -11.58 -12.30 1.09
C THR A 374 -13.01 -12.75 0.85
N SER A 375 -13.86 -12.73 1.88
CA SER A 375 -15.24 -13.17 1.85
C SER A 375 -16.10 -12.31 2.77
N PHE A 376 -17.24 -11.85 2.27
CA PHE A 376 -18.31 -11.24 3.07
C PHE A 376 -19.52 -12.17 3.18
N SER A 377 -19.25 -13.47 3.21
CA SER A 377 -20.29 -14.46 3.44
C SER A 377 -20.95 -14.25 4.80
N ASN A 378 -22.28 -14.11 4.79
CA ASN A 378 -23.11 -13.82 5.96
C ASN A 378 -22.81 -12.49 6.68
N CYS A 379 -22.11 -11.53 6.06
CA CYS A 379 -21.66 -10.30 6.71
C CYS A 379 -22.81 -9.52 7.39
N PHE A 380 -23.94 -9.35 6.71
CA PHE A 380 -25.17 -8.72 7.21
C PHE A 380 -26.32 -9.72 7.36
N TYR A 381 -26.02 -11.03 7.49
CA TYR A 381 -27.06 -12.04 7.59
C TYR A 381 -27.99 -11.78 8.77
N GLY A 382 -29.29 -11.74 8.53
CA GLY A 382 -30.29 -11.54 9.58
C GLY A 382 -30.24 -10.16 10.23
N CYS A 383 -29.67 -9.15 9.56
CA CYS A 383 -29.79 -7.75 9.93
C CYS A 383 -31.20 -7.23 9.63
N GLN A 384 -32.21 -7.73 10.36
CA GLN A 384 -33.63 -7.56 10.02
C GLN A 384 -34.11 -6.11 9.99
N PHE A 385 -33.43 -5.19 10.70
CA PHE A 385 -33.75 -3.77 10.78
C PHE A 385 -32.85 -2.90 9.91
N LEU A 386 -31.93 -3.49 9.14
CA LEU A 386 -31.12 -2.75 8.17
C LEU A 386 -32.04 -2.24 7.06
N THR A 387 -32.17 -0.91 6.96
CA THR A 387 -33.08 -0.23 6.02
C THR A 387 -32.36 0.33 4.82
N THR A 388 -31.16 0.88 5.03
CA THR A 388 -30.38 1.57 4.00
C THR A 388 -28.90 1.18 4.08
N ILE A 389 -28.26 1.14 2.91
CA ILE A 389 -26.84 0.88 2.75
C ILE A 389 -26.23 1.87 1.77
N SER A 390 -24.99 2.28 2.02
CA SER A 390 -24.22 3.14 1.13
C SER A 390 -24.05 2.51 -0.25
N ALA A 391 -24.19 3.30 -1.31
CA ALA A 391 -23.93 2.84 -2.68
C ALA A 391 -22.50 2.36 -2.91
N THR A 392 -21.58 2.77 -2.03
CA THR A 392 -20.15 2.48 -2.08
C THR A 392 -19.71 1.55 -0.95
N LEU A 393 -20.65 0.80 -0.34
CA LEU A 393 -20.45 0.03 0.89
C LEU A 393 -19.16 -0.81 0.87
N PHE A 394 -18.86 -1.46 -0.26
CA PHE A 394 -17.75 -2.39 -0.39
C PHE A 394 -16.54 -1.85 -1.16
N ASN A 395 -16.52 -0.56 -1.51
CA ASN A 395 -15.48 0.01 -2.39
C ASN A 395 -14.05 -0.11 -1.85
N LYS A 396 -13.88 -0.13 -0.53
CA LYS A 396 -12.57 -0.28 0.13
C LYS A 396 -12.15 -1.75 0.31
N ASN A 397 -12.96 -2.71 -0.15
CA ASN A 397 -12.71 -4.15 -0.02
C ASN A 397 -12.70 -4.84 -1.41
N PRO A 398 -11.86 -4.39 -2.38
CA PRO A 398 -11.88 -4.90 -3.76
C PRO A 398 -11.42 -6.36 -3.90
N GLN A 399 -10.82 -6.93 -2.86
CA GLN A 399 -10.28 -8.30 -2.86
C GLN A 399 -11.34 -9.38 -2.60
N VAL A 400 -12.57 -8.99 -2.20
CA VAL A 400 -13.62 -9.93 -1.83
C VAL A 400 -14.08 -10.75 -3.02
N THR A 401 -14.15 -12.07 -2.82
CA THR A 401 -14.53 -13.05 -3.84
C THR A 401 -15.92 -13.65 -3.61
N ALA A 402 -16.49 -13.55 -2.41
CA ALA A 402 -17.74 -14.20 -2.06
C ALA A 402 -18.69 -13.30 -1.27
N PHE A 403 -19.95 -13.22 -1.72
CA PHE A 403 -21.05 -12.51 -1.07
C PHE A 403 -22.19 -13.48 -0.67
N THR A 404 -21.85 -14.73 -0.36
CA THR A 404 -22.83 -15.77 -0.02
C THR A 404 -23.68 -15.33 1.17
N SER A 405 -24.99 -15.27 1.00
CA SER A 405 -25.95 -14.87 2.04
C SER A 405 -25.63 -13.51 2.69
N CYS A 406 -24.89 -12.62 2.01
CA CYS A 406 -24.37 -11.38 2.60
C CYS A 406 -25.46 -10.53 3.26
N PHE A 407 -26.59 -10.33 2.59
CA PHE A 407 -27.77 -9.62 3.09
C PHE A 407 -28.97 -10.53 3.33
N SER A 408 -28.76 -11.85 3.38
CA SER A 408 -29.89 -12.76 3.54
C SER A 408 -30.63 -12.48 4.86
N ASN A 409 -31.97 -12.49 4.83
CA ASN A 409 -32.85 -12.12 5.94
C ASN A 409 -32.74 -10.65 6.41
N CYS A 410 -32.28 -9.71 5.56
CA CYS A 410 -32.44 -8.28 5.78
C CYS A 410 -33.87 -7.83 5.43
N LEU A 411 -34.84 -8.19 6.28
CA LEU A 411 -36.27 -8.04 5.99
C LEU A 411 -36.71 -6.60 5.68
N SER A 412 -36.04 -5.61 6.28
CA SER A 412 -36.36 -4.18 6.15
C SER A 412 -35.55 -3.44 5.09
N LEU A 413 -34.64 -4.11 4.37
CA LEU A 413 -33.80 -3.46 3.35
C LEU A 413 -34.69 -3.01 2.19
N GLN A 414 -34.77 -1.70 1.97
CA GLN A 414 -35.74 -1.11 1.04
C GLN A 414 -35.24 -1.09 -0.41
N ASP A 415 -33.97 -0.75 -0.59
CA ASP A 415 -33.36 -0.56 -1.90
C ASP A 415 -31.99 -1.25 -1.98
N ILE A 416 -31.64 -1.69 -3.19
CA ILE A 416 -30.29 -2.12 -3.53
C ILE A 416 -29.64 -0.98 -4.33
N PRO A 417 -28.53 -0.40 -3.86
CA PRO A 417 -27.82 0.60 -4.65
C PRO A 417 -27.22 0.01 -5.93
N GLU A 418 -27.31 0.75 -7.03
CA GLU A 418 -26.82 0.30 -8.34
C GLU A 418 -25.33 -0.05 -8.35
N GLN A 419 -24.50 0.72 -7.62
CA GLN A 419 -23.04 0.59 -7.63
C GLN A 419 -22.49 -0.29 -6.50
N LEU A 420 -23.35 -1.03 -5.80
CA LEU A 420 -23.00 -1.75 -4.56
C LEU A 420 -21.79 -2.70 -4.73
N PHE A 421 -21.68 -3.39 -5.87
CA PHE A 421 -20.61 -4.36 -6.16
C PHE A 421 -19.63 -3.90 -7.24
N ALA A 422 -19.65 -2.62 -7.63
CA ALA A 422 -18.90 -2.10 -8.77
C ALA A 422 -17.37 -2.25 -8.62
N MET A 423 -16.86 -2.23 -7.38
CA MET A 423 -15.43 -2.37 -7.08
C MET A 423 -15.03 -3.80 -6.70
N ASN A 424 -15.94 -4.78 -6.80
CA ASN A 424 -15.70 -6.18 -6.41
C ASN A 424 -15.59 -7.10 -7.63
N GLU A 425 -14.75 -6.74 -8.61
CA GLU A 425 -14.56 -7.47 -9.88
C GLU A 425 -14.13 -8.93 -9.70
N LYS A 426 -13.58 -9.27 -8.53
CA LYS A 426 -13.15 -10.64 -8.16
C LYS A 426 -14.27 -11.51 -7.60
N ALA A 427 -15.49 -11.00 -7.45
CA ALA A 427 -16.61 -11.76 -6.91
C ALA A 427 -17.01 -12.91 -7.84
N THR A 428 -17.02 -14.14 -7.31
CA THR A 428 -17.37 -15.37 -8.02
C THR A 428 -18.71 -15.95 -7.58
N THR A 429 -19.24 -15.55 -6.42
CA THR A 429 -20.53 -16.05 -5.91
C THR A 429 -21.36 -14.98 -5.22
N PHE A 430 -22.66 -14.99 -5.56
CA PHE A 430 -23.74 -14.22 -4.93
C PHE A 430 -24.85 -15.15 -4.44
N THR A 431 -24.52 -16.42 -4.15
CA THR A 431 -25.48 -17.41 -3.64
C THR A 431 -26.23 -16.86 -2.44
N ASN A 432 -27.57 -16.84 -2.49
CA ASN A 432 -28.47 -16.32 -1.45
C ASN A 432 -28.21 -14.85 -1.03
N CYS A 433 -27.46 -14.05 -1.80
CA CYS A 433 -26.98 -12.74 -1.34
C CYS A 433 -28.09 -11.85 -0.76
N PHE A 434 -29.24 -11.76 -1.42
CA PHE A 434 -30.44 -11.02 -0.99
C PHE A 434 -31.61 -11.95 -0.65
N SER A 435 -31.35 -13.21 -0.32
CA SER A 435 -32.43 -14.16 0.02
C SER A 435 -33.24 -13.67 1.21
N SER A 436 -34.56 -13.71 1.11
CA SER A 436 -35.52 -13.24 2.11
C SER A 436 -35.44 -11.74 2.41
N CYS A 437 -35.00 -10.91 1.45
CA CYS A 437 -35.13 -9.46 1.56
C CYS A 437 -36.55 -9.02 1.15
N GLY A 438 -37.51 -9.23 2.06
CA GLY A 438 -38.94 -9.09 1.76
C GLY A 438 -39.45 -7.69 1.39
N SER A 439 -38.67 -6.63 1.65
CA SER A 439 -39.04 -5.24 1.35
C SER A 439 -38.51 -4.72 0.01
N ILE A 440 -37.66 -5.48 -0.69
CA ILE A 440 -37.07 -5.06 -1.97
C ILE A 440 -38.12 -5.15 -3.06
N THR A 441 -38.43 -4.03 -3.71
CA THR A 441 -39.46 -3.95 -4.76
C THR A 441 -38.89 -3.96 -6.18
N THR A 442 -37.62 -3.56 -6.35
CA THR A 442 -36.91 -3.48 -7.63
C THR A 442 -35.44 -3.88 -7.49
N ILE A 443 -34.83 -4.28 -8.61
CA ILE A 443 -33.39 -4.59 -8.70
C ILE A 443 -32.76 -3.63 -9.70
N PRO A 444 -31.60 -3.02 -9.43
CA PRO A 444 -30.87 -2.23 -10.42
C PRO A 444 -30.41 -3.08 -11.60
N ALA A 445 -30.59 -2.59 -12.82
CA ALA A 445 -30.29 -3.35 -14.04
C ALA A 445 -28.79 -3.69 -14.21
N THR A 446 -27.91 -2.92 -13.60
CA THR A 446 -26.43 -3.00 -13.72
C THR A 446 -25.78 -3.48 -12.43
N LEU A 447 -26.55 -3.99 -11.46
CA LEU A 447 -26.07 -4.38 -10.13
C LEU A 447 -24.84 -5.31 -10.17
N PHE A 448 -24.80 -6.24 -11.13
CA PHE A 448 -23.72 -7.22 -11.29
C PHE A 448 -22.81 -6.95 -12.51
N ALA A 449 -22.90 -5.77 -13.12
CA ALA A 449 -22.24 -5.47 -14.39
C ALA A 449 -20.71 -5.64 -14.32
N ALA A 450 -20.09 -5.27 -13.20
CA ALA A 450 -18.64 -5.37 -12.96
C ALA A 450 -18.18 -6.78 -12.55
N ASN A 451 -19.08 -7.67 -12.15
CA ASN A 451 -18.73 -8.98 -11.57
C ASN A 451 -18.71 -10.08 -12.65
N THR A 452 -17.90 -9.88 -13.69
CA THR A 452 -17.81 -10.76 -14.88
C THR A 452 -17.32 -12.17 -14.55
N GLN A 453 -16.71 -12.37 -13.39
CA GLN A 453 -16.24 -13.66 -12.88
C GLN A 453 -17.29 -14.44 -12.07
N ALA A 454 -18.51 -13.91 -11.92
CA ALA A 454 -19.57 -14.58 -11.17
C ALA A 454 -19.99 -15.92 -11.82
N VAL A 455 -20.00 -16.97 -11.01
CA VAL A 455 -20.35 -18.35 -11.39
C VAL A 455 -21.69 -18.79 -10.79
N TYR A 456 -22.00 -18.33 -9.57
CA TYR A 456 -23.16 -18.79 -8.80
C TYR A 456 -24.08 -17.64 -8.39
N PHE A 457 -25.35 -17.71 -8.82
CA PHE A 457 -26.45 -16.84 -8.39
C PHE A 457 -27.58 -17.62 -7.71
N SER A 458 -27.30 -18.84 -7.26
CA SER A 458 -28.33 -19.69 -6.67
C SER A 458 -28.99 -19.02 -5.46
N GLY A 459 -30.32 -18.93 -5.49
CA GLY A 459 -31.11 -18.32 -4.42
C GLY A 459 -30.91 -16.82 -4.21
N CYS A 460 -30.19 -16.11 -5.09
CA CYS A 460 -29.75 -14.72 -4.88
C CYS A 460 -30.88 -13.79 -4.42
N PHE A 461 -32.07 -13.88 -5.04
CA PHE A 461 -33.26 -13.11 -4.70
C PHE A 461 -34.43 -13.99 -4.23
N SER A 462 -34.16 -15.22 -3.76
CA SER A 462 -35.20 -16.09 -3.23
C SER A 462 -35.98 -15.40 -2.10
N TYR A 463 -37.28 -15.59 -2.01
CA TYR A 463 -38.17 -15.01 -1.00
C TYR A 463 -38.15 -13.47 -0.93
N CYS A 464 -37.78 -12.77 -2.01
CA CYS A 464 -38.02 -11.33 -2.14
C CYS A 464 -39.50 -11.11 -2.49
N THR A 465 -40.39 -11.26 -1.51
CA THR A 465 -41.85 -11.34 -1.73
C THR A 465 -42.45 -10.09 -2.35
N ALA A 466 -41.90 -8.90 -2.09
CA ALA A 466 -42.36 -7.63 -2.65
C ALA A 466 -41.75 -7.28 -4.03
N LEU A 467 -40.86 -8.12 -4.57
CA LEU A 467 -40.21 -7.88 -5.86
C LEU A 467 -41.23 -8.02 -6.99
N THR A 468 -41.47 -6.94 -7.75
CA THR A 468 -42.53 -6.93 -8.77
C THR A 468 -42.05 -7.19 -10.19
N LYS A 469 -40.77 -6.90 -10.49
CA LYS A 469 -40.15 -6.99 -11.82
C LYS A 469 -38.66 -7.32 -11.74
N VAL A 470 -38.14 -8.00 -12.77
CA VAL A 470 -36.71 -8.24 -12.98
C VAL A 470 -36.22 -7.42 -14.19
N PRO A 471 -35.05 -6.75 -14.16
CA PRO A 471 -34.50 -6.04 -15.31
C PRO A 471 -33.89 -6.97 -16.38
N ASP A 472 -34.06 -6.61 -17.66
CA ASP A 472 -33.54 -7.38 -18.80
C ASP A 472 -32.03 -7.60 -18.77
N ALA A 473 -31.27 -6.60 -18.33
CA ALA A 473 -29.81 -6.59 -18.38
C ALA A 473 -29.12 -7.12 -17.11
N LEU A 474 -29.89 -7.62 -16.13
CA LEU A 474 -29.38 -7.96 -14.79
C LEU A 474 -28.17 -8.91 -14.80
N PHE A 475 -28.17 -9.89 -15.70
CA PHE A 475 -27.11 -10.90 -15.82
C PHE A 475 -26.32 -10.82 -17.14
N ALA A 476 -26.43 -9.72 -17.88
CA ALA A 476 -25.94 -9.62 -19.25
C ALA A 476 -24.41 -9.72 -19.39
N THR A 477 -23.65 -9.39 -18.34
CA THR A 477 -22.18 -9.46 -18.33
C THR A 477 -21.61 -10.69 -17.61
N ASN A 478 -22.46 -11.48 -16.94
CA ASN A 478 -22.05 -12.64 -16.13
C ASN A 478 -22.03 -13.92 -16.99
N THR A 479 -21.20 -13.96 -18.03
CA THR A 479 -21.18 -15.07 -19.00
C THR A 479 -20.68 -16.41 -18.43
N GLN A 480 -20.05 -16.37 -17.26
CA GLN A 480 -19.48 -17.54 -16.57
C GLN A 480 -20.47 -18.28 -15.65
N VAL A 481 -21.72 -17.82 -15.54
CA VAL A 481 -22.70 -18.40 -14.63
C VAL A 481 -23.06 -19.83 -15.04
N THR A 482 -23.03 -20.74 -14.06
CA THR A 482 -23.45 -22.14 -14.23
C THR A 482 -24.74 -22.47 -13.47
N ASP A 483 -25.11 -21.66 -12.47
CA ASP A 483 -26.18 -22.00 -11.52
C ASP A 483 -27.08 -20.78 -11.19
N PHE A 484 -28.34 -20.86 -11.62
CA PHE A 484 -29.44 -19.96 -11.26
C PHE A 484 -30.52 -20.69 -10.44
N SER A 485 -30.20 -21.86 -9.86
CA SER A 485 -31.15 -22.61 -9.05
C SER A 485 -31.71 -21.72 -7.94
N LYS A 486 -33.02 -21.75 -7.78
CA LYS A 486 -33.76 -20.95 -6.80
C LYS A 486 -33.64 -19.42 -6.88
N CYS A 487 -33.06 -18.86 -7.95
CA CYS A 487 -32.68 -17.44 -7.98
C CYS A 487 -33.81 -16.48 -7.58
N PHE A 488 -35.05 -16.76 -8.00
CA PHE A 488 -36.26 -15.98 -7.71
C PHE A 488 -37.36 -16.81 -7.03
N THR A 489 -37.03 -17.94 -6.38
CA THR A 489 -38.03 -18.80 -5.70
C THR A 489 -38.86 -17.99 -4.71
N TYR A 490 -40.18 -18.13 -4.73
CA TYR A 490 -41.16 -17.47 -3.87
C TYR A 490 -41.10 -15.94 -3.89
N CYS A 491 -40.73 -15.34 -5.03
CA CYS A 491 -41.03 -13.92 -5.30
C CYS A 491 -42.52 -13.79 -5.66
N SER A 492 -43.39 -13.85 -4.64
CA SER A 492 -44.84 -14.02 -4.83
C SER A 492 -45.51 -12.88 -5.61
N ASP A 493 -44.98 -11.66 -5.53
CA ASP A 493 -45.52 -10.47 -6.20
C ASP A 493 -44.85 -10.20 -7.57
N LEU A 494 -43.94 -11.08 -8.01
CA LEU A 494 -43.26 -10.94 -9.30
C LEU A 494 -44.24 -11.17 -10.44
N THR A 495 -44.57 -10.10 -11.18
CA THR A 495 -45.62 -10.12 -12.21
C THR A 495 -45.12 -10.42 -13.61
N THR A 496 -43.88 -10.02 -13.92
CA THR A 496 -43.27 -10.14 -15.25
C THR A 496 -41.78 -10.45 -15.15
N ILE A 497 -41.28 -11.28 -16.05
CA ILE A 497 -39.84 -11.54 -16.25
C ILE A 497 -39.44 -11.23 -17.70
N PRO A 498 -38.23 -10.69 -17.95
CA PRO A 498 -37.78 -10.39 -19.30
C PRO A 498 -37.47 -11.62 -20.16
N ALA A 499 -37.79 -11.56 -21.45
CA ALA A 499 -37.43 -12.60 -22.41
C ALA A 499 -35.91 -12.78 -22.56
N LYS A 500 -35.13 -11.71 -22.35
CA LYS A 500 -33.66 -11.71 -22.51
C LYS A 500 -32.88 -11.95 -21.22
N LEU A 501 -33.57 -12.25 -20.12
CA LEU A 501 -32.96 -12.32 -18.78
C LEU A 501 -31.73 -13.24 -18.72
N PHE A 502 -31.77 -14.38 -19.41
CA PHE A 502 -30.69 -15.37 -19.42
C PHE A 502 -29.95 -15.49 -20.77
N GLU A 503 -30.18 -14.56 -21.70
CA GLU A 503 -29.72 -14.68 -23.10
C GLU A 503 -28.21 -14.89 -23.20
N LYS A 504 -27.43 -14.23 -22.32
CA LYS A 504 -25.96 -14.25 -22.33
C LYS A 504 -25.33 -15.35 -21.47
N ASN A 505 -26.11 -16.09 -20.68
CA ASN A 505 -25.58 -17.06 -19.71
C ASN A 505 -25.58 -18.47 -20.32
N THR A 506 -24.83 -18.68 -21.40
CA THR A 506 -24.87 -19.93 -22.19
C THR A 506 -24.30 -21.16 -21.47
N LEU A 507 -23.56 -20.95 -20.37
CA LEU A 507 -22.94 -22.01 -19.57
C LEU A 507 -23.83 -22.55 -18.45
N VAL A 508 -25.02 -21.99 -18.25
CA VAL A 508 -25.93 -22.42 -17.17
C VAL A 508 -26.34 -23.88 -17.35
N THR A 509 -26.17 -24.66 -16.29
CA THR A 509 -26.61 -26.06 -16.21
C THR A 509 -27.85 -26.24 -15.34
N ASP A 510 -28.11 -25.33 -14.40
CA ASP A 510 -29.14 -25.50 -13.37
C ASP A 510 -30.07 -24.29 -13.22
N PHE A 511 -31.37 -24.52 -13.47
CA PHE A 511 -32.50 -23.61 -13.23
C PHE A 511 -33.54 -24.19 -12.28
N ASP A 512 -33.17 -25.21 -11.49
CA ASP A 512 -34.07 -25.86 -10.55
C ASP A 512 -34.70 -24.82 -9.63
N LYS A 513 -36.03 -24.83 -9.55
CA LYS A 513 -36.83 -23.92 -8.71
C LYS A 513 -36.65 -22.43 -8.99
N CYS A 514 -36.02 -22.04 -10.10
CA CYS A 514 -35.64 -20.65 -10.36
C CYS A 514 -36.79 -19.65 -10.13
N PHE A 515 -38.01 -20.00 -10.54
CA PHE A 515 -39.24 -19.22 -10.34
C PHE A 515 -40.32 -20.00 -9.55
N GLU A 516 -39.95 -21.04 -8.80
CA GLU A 516 -40.91 -21.81 -7.98
C GLU A 516 -41.70 -20.84 -7.09
N GLY A 517 -43.03 -20.90 -7.10
CA GLY A 517 -43.88 -20.11 -6.22
C GLY A 517 -44.01 -18.62 -6.59
N CYS A 518 -43.57 -18.19 -7.77
CA CYS A 518 -43.88 -16.84 -8.30
C CYS A 518 -45.37 -16.76 -8.70
N SER A 519 -46.26 -16.76 -7.71
CA SER A 519 -47.69 -16.96 -7.92
C SER A 519 -48.37 -15.86 -8.74
N ALA A 520 -47.85 -14.63 -8.72
CA ALA A 520 -48.38 -13.51 -9.49
C ALA A 520 -47.79 -13.38 -10.92
N LEU A 521 -46.86 -14.28 -11.31
CA LEU A 521 -46.25 -14.23 -12.63
C LEU A 521 -47.31 -14.45 -13.70
N THR A 522 -47.50 -13.49 -14.60
CA THR A 522 -48.62 -13.47 -15.56
C THR A 522 -48.33 -14.23 -16.85
N GLU A 523 -47.06 -14.30 -17.25
CA GLU A 523 -46.62 -15.01 -18.44
C GLU A 523 -45.19 -15.53 -18.28
N ILE A 524 -44.93 -16.68 -18.90
CA ILE A 524 -43.56 -17.13 -19.16
C ILE A 524 -43.17 -16.58 -20.55
N PRO A 525 -42.08 -15.82 -20.70
CA PRO A 525 -41.68 -15.30 -22.00
C PRO A 525 -41.34 -16.39 -23.02
N ASN A 526 -41.61 -16.08 -24.29
CA ASN A 526 -41.10 -16.87 -25.40
C ASN A 526 -39.56 -16.83 -25.39
N LEU A 527 -38.94 -17.97 -25.70
CA LEU A 527 -37.50 -18.15 -25.88
C LEU A 527 -36.64 -17.87 -24.64
N LEU A 528 -37.23 -17.86 -23.44
CA LEU A 528 -36.55 -17.53 -22.20
C LEU A 528 -35.26 -18.35 -21.98
N PHE A 529 -35.28 -19.65 -22.33
CA PHE A 529 -34.12 -20.54 -22.17
C PHE A 529 -33.45 -20.93 -23.50
N ALA A 530 -33.78 -20.24 -24.60
CA ALA A 530 -33.38 -20.67 -25.94
C ALA A 530 -31.85 -20.77 -26.13
N THR A 531 -31.09 -19.89 -25.47
CA THR A 531 -29.62 -19.83 -25.57
C THR A 531 -28.89 -20.69 -24.52
N ASN A 532 -29.56 -21.11 -23.44
CA ASN A 532 -28.95 -21.89 -22.36
C ASN A 532 -28.89 -23.39 -22.73
N LYS A 533 -28.19 -23.73 -23.82
CA LYS A 533 -28.16 -25.09 -24.39
C LYS A 533 -27.53 -26.14 -23.46
N SER A 534 -26.75 -25.71 -22.47
CA SER A 534 -26.15 -26.60 -21.44
C SER A 534 -27.08 -26.94 -20.28
N ALA A 535 -28.26 -26.32 -20.20
CA ALA A 535 -29.17 -26.48 -19.07
C ALA A 535 -29.80 -27.87 -19.01
N THR A 536 -29.64 -28.53 -17.86
CA THR A 536 -30.14 -29.88 -17.57
C THR A 536 -31.14 -29.90 -16.41
N GLY A 537 -31.02 -28.98 -15.45
CA GLY A 537 -31.93 -28.87 -14.30
C GLY A 537 -33.07 -27.88 -14.54
N PHE A 538 -34.30 -28.37 -14.57
CA PHE A 538 -35.53 -27.56 -14.59
C PHE A 538 -36.55 -28.04 -13.56
N SER A 539 -36.11 -28.81 -12.57
CA SER A 539 -36.96 -29.35 -11.51
C SER A 539 -37.68 -28.21 -10.80
N LYS A 540 -39.02 -28.22 -10.79
CA LYS A 540 -39.88 -27.19 -10.17
C LYS A 540 -39.65 -25.76 -10.69
N CYS A 541 -39.03 -25.56 -11.86
CA CYS A 541 -38.62 -24.24 -12.34
C CYS A 541 -39.74 -23.18 -12.27
N PHE A 542 -40.98 -23.56 -12.64
CA PHE A 542 -42.19 -22.72 -12.56
C PHE A 542 -43.28 -23.34 -11.68
N SER A 543 -42.95 -24.31 -10.84
CA SER A 543 -43.93 -24.95 -9.94
C SER A 543 -44.63 -23.89 -9.10
N GLY A 544 -45.96 -23.83 -9.13
CA GLY A 544 -46.76 -22.85 -8.37
C GLY A 544 -46.89 -21.46 -9.01
N CYS A 545 -46.47 -21.27 -10.27
CA CYS A 545 -46.77 -20.05 -11.05
C CYS A 545 -48.23 -20.04 -11.54
N LYS A 546 -49.16 -19.89 -10.60
CA LYS A 546 -50.60 -20.14 -10.82
C LYS A 546 -51.26 -19.25 -11.85
N GLU A 547 -50.76 -18.04 -12.04
CA GLU A 547 -51.27 -17.06 -13.03
C GLU A 547 -50.49 -17.09 -14.35
N ALA A 548 -49.44 -17.92 -14.48
CA ALA A 548 -48.52 -17.83 -15.61
C ALA A 548 -49.09 -18.51 -16.85
N LYS A 549 -49.36 -17.70 -17.88
CA LYS A 549 -49.65 -18.17 -19.22
C LYS A 549 -48.46 -18.95 -19.80
N LEU A 550 -48.72 -20.18 -20.26
CA LEU A 550 -47.73 -21.00 -20.94
C LEU A 550 -47.69 -20.71 -22.44
N ASN A 551 -46.53 -20.95 -23.04
CA ASN A 551 -46.32 -20.91 -24.48
C ASN A 551 -45.47 -22.12 -24.93
N PRO A 552 -45.53 -22.54 -26.20
CA PRO A 552 -44.75 -23.68 -26.68
C PRO A 552 -43.25 -23.39 -26.72
N ASN A 553 -42.85 -22.13 -26.93
CA ASN A 553 -41.48 -21.75 -27.25
C ASN A 553 -40.63 -21.38 -26.02
N ILE A 554 -40.88 -21.95 -24.84
CA ILE A 554 -40.14 -21.60 -23.61
C ILE A 554 -38.66 -21.98 -23.71
N PHE A 555 -38.36 -23.17 -24.22
CA PHE A 555 -36.99 -23.74 -24.25
C PHE A 555 -36.27 -23.56 -25.60
N CYS A 556 -37.01 -23.43 -26.69
CA CYS A 556 -36.53 -23.24 -28.06
C CYS A 556 -37.69 -22.89 -28.99
N ASN A 557 -37.42 -22.64 -30.27
CA ASN A 557 -38.48 -22.60 -31.28
C ASN A 557 -38.92 -24.04 -31.62
N GLU A 558 -40.09 -24.47 -31.12
CA GLU A 558 -40.57 -25.86 -31.27
C GLU A 558 -40.77 -26.27 -32.73
N ALA A 559 -41.07 -25.31 -33.62
CA ALA A 559 -41.25 -25.59 -35.03
C ALA A 559 -39.97 -26.07 -35.73
N THR A 560 -38.80 -25.73 -35.18
CA THR A 560 -37.50 -25.99 -35.81
C THR A 560 -36.50 -26.77 -34.95
N GLU A 561 -36.66 -26.78 -33.62
CA GLU A 561 -35.60 -27.23 -32.69
C GLU A 561 -35.99 -28.38 -31.76
N LYS A 562 -37.23 -28.89 -31.79
CA LYS A 562 -37.65 -29.97 -30.87
C LYS A 562 -36.85 -31.28 -31.01
N THR A 563 -36.25 -31.51 -32.18
CA THR A 563 -35.42 -32.70 -32.44
C THR A 563 -33.97 -32.55 -32.00
N THR A 564 -33.53 -31.35 -31.63
CA THR A 564 -32.12 -31.05 -31.31
C THR A 564 -31.93 -30.48 -29.91
N ARG A 565 -32.93 -29.78 -29.36
CA ARG A 565 -32.79 -29.02 -28.11
C ARG A 565 -32.32 -29.84 -26.91
N PHE A 566 -32.80 -31.08 -26.75
CA PHE A 566 -32.46 -31.97 -25.62
C PHE A 566 -31.82 -33.30 -26.07
N LEU A 567 -31.31 -33.34 -27.31
CA LEU A 567 -30.73 -34.55 -27.88
C LEU A 567 -29.50 -35.00 -27.09
N ASN A 568 -29.52 -36.26 -26.62
CA ASN A 568 -28.46 -36.90 -25.84
C ASN A 568 -28.16 -36.24 -24.47
N MET A 569 -29.10 -35.48 -23.91
CA MET A 569 -28.94 -34.83 -22.61
C MET A 569 -29.65 -35.61 -21.49
N THR A 570 -29.15 -35.50 -20.26
CA THR A 570 -29.89 -35.90 -19.05
C THR A 570 -30.63 -34.69 -18.52
N ILE A 571 -31.96 -34.69 -18.59
CA ILE A 571 -32.81 -33.54 -18.23
C ILE A 571 -33.77 -33.91 -17.10
N ASP A 572 -33.90 -33.03 -16.11
CA ASP A 572 -34.89 -33.15 -15.04
C ASP A 572 -36.01 -32.10 -15.19
N PHE A 573 -37.23 -32.57 -15.46
CA PHE A 573 -38.46 -31.78 -15.51
C PHE A 573 -39.41 -32.06 -14.34
N THR A 574 -38.93 -32.70 -13.27
CA THR A 574 -39.74 -33.05 -12.10
C THR A 574 -40.51 -31.83 -11.59
N TYR A 575 -41.85 -31.88 -11.64
CA TYR A 575 -42.75 -30.77 -11.27
C TYR A 575 -42.50 -29.41 -11.97
N CYS A 576 -41.81 -29.37 -13.13
CA CYS A 576 -41.35 -28.12 -13.74
C CYS A 576 -42.46 -27.07 -13.91
N PHE A 577 -43.64 -27.49 -14.37
CA PHE A 577 -44.82 -26.65 -14.58
C PHE A 577 -45.97 -26.97 -13.62
N LYS A 578 -45.71 -27.67 -12.50
CA LYS A 578 -46.75 -28.06 -11.55
C LYS A 578 -47.59 -26.83 -11.14
N SER A 579 -48.91 -26.93 -11.29
CA SER A 579 -49.87 -25.85 -10.98
C SER A 579 -49.68 -24.55 -11.78
N CYS A 580 -48.97 -24.56 -12.91
CA CYS A 580 -48.96 -23.43 -13.84
C CYS A 580 -50.35 -23.21 -14.43
N ALA A 581 -50.71 -21.94 -14.64
CA ALA A 581 -52.03 -21.53 -15.16
C ALA A 581 -53.23 -22.07 -14.36
N TYR A 582 -53.02 -22.56 -13.13
CA TYR A 582 -54.04 -23.18 -12.30
C TYR A 582 -55.18 -22.21 -11.93
N SER A 583 -54.88 -20.93 -11.78
CA SER A 583 -55.88 -19.88 -11.51
C SER A 583 -56.63 -19.42 -12.77
N LEU A 584 -56.17 -19.79 -13.97
CA LEU A 584 -56.71 -19.30 -15.23
C LEU A 584 -57.86 -20.20 -15.70
N ASN A 585 -59.02 -19.61 -15.96
CA ASN A 585 -60.27 -20.32 -16.23
C ASN A 585 -60.59 -20.59 -17.71
N THR A 586 -59.76 -20.13 -18.64
CA THR A 586 -59.93 -20.34 -20.09
C THR A 586 -58.62 -20.76 -20.75
N SER A 587 -58.71 -21.56 -21.81
CA SER A 587 -57.53 -22.00 -22.58
C SER A 587 -56.83 -20.87 -23.32
N SER A 588 -57.55 -19.83 -23.73
CA SER A 588 -56.96 -18.61 -24.31
C SER A 588 -56.09 -17.84 -23.30
N ALA A 589 -56.50 -17.82 -22.03
CA ALA A 589 -55.72 -17.20 -20.95
C ALA A 589 -54.53 -18.08 -20.55
N ALA A 590 -54.76 -19.39 -20.37
CA ALA A 590 -53.72 -20.34 -19.98
C ALA A 590 -52.64 -20.57 -21.04
N GLY A 591 -52.98 -20.35 -22.33
CA GLY A 591 -52.05 -20.54 -23.45
C GLY A 591 -51.84 -22.01 -23.79
N THR A 592 -50.65 -22.34 -24.27
CA THR A 592 -50.31 -23.68 -24.77
C THR A 592 -49.05 -24.15 -24.07
N ALA A 593 -49.10 -25.34 -23.45
CA ALA A 593 -47.92 -25.92 -22.80
C ALA A 593 -46.87 -26.35 -23.84
N PRO A 594 -45.56 -26.27 -23.52
CA PRO A 594 -44.52 -26.84 -24.36
C PRO A 594 -44.74 -28.35 -24.55
N ALA A 595 -44.68 -28.82 -25.79
CA ALA A 595 -44.99 -30.19 -26.16
C ALA A 595 -43.81 -31.12 -25.89
N LEU A 596 -43.32 -31.16 -24.64
CA LEU A 596 -42.08 -31.85 -24.25
C LEU A 596 -42.07 -33.35 -24.61
N TRP A 597 -43.25 -33.98 -24.68
CA TRP A 597 -43.39 -35.37 -25.13
C TRP A 597 -43.09 -35.59 -26.62
N GLU A 598 -43.00 -34.53 -27.44
CA GLU A 598 -42.64 -34.59 -28.86
C GLU A 598 -41.15 -34.31 -29.13
N TYR A 599 -40.36 -34.04 -28.08
CA TYR A 599 -38.93 -33.75 -28.23
C TYR A 599 -38.13 -35.04 -28.44
N THR A 600 -36.99 -34.92 -29.13
CA THR A 600 -36.06 -36.05 -29.30
C THR A 600 -34.98 -36.01 -28.23
N TYR A 601 -34.90 -37.08 -27.43
CA TYR A 601 -33.92 -37.22 -26.35
C TYR A 601 -32.72 -38.12 -26.71
N GLY A 602 -32.80 -38.94 -27.77
CA GLY A 602 -31.70 -39.80 -28.23
C GLY A 602 -31.24 -40.78 -27.15
N SER A 603 -29.93 -40.81 -26.85
CA SER A 603 -29.36 -41.60 -25.74
C SER A 603 -29.48 -40.91 -24.37
N GLY A 604 -30.11 -39.72 -24.33
CA GLY A 604 -30.33 -38.94 -23.12
C GLY A 604 -31.36 -39.59 -22.19
N THR A 605 -31.35 -39.17 -20.92
CA THR A 605 -32.34 -39.60 -19.93
C THR A 605 -33.25 -38.43 -19.57
N ILE A 606 -34.54 -38.70 -19.38
CA ILE A 606 -35.50 -37.67 -18.98
C ILE A 606 -36.24 -38.08 -17.71
N THR A 607 -36.24 -37.20 -16.73
CA THR A 607 -37.13 -37.30 -15.57
C THR A 607 -38.35 -36.41 -15.80
N LYS A 608 -39.52 -37.02 -16.01
CA LYS A 608 -40.77 -36.35 -16.39
C LYS A 608 -41.83 -36.30 -15.28
N THR A 609 -41.46 -36.76 -14.08
CA THR A 609 -42.34 -36.91 -12.91
C THR A 609 -43.20 -35.67 -12.68
N ASP A 610 -44.51 -35.82 -12.86
CA ASP A 610 -45.52 -34.82 -12.48
C ASP A 610 -45.25 -33.41 -13.05
N CYS A 611 -44.58 -33.33 -14.21
CA CYS A 611 -44.12 -32.07 -14.80
C CYS A 611 -45.28 -31.08 -15.00
N PHE A 612 -46.44 -31.58 -15.43
CA PHE A 612 -47.67 -30.82 -15.66
C PHE A 612 -48.77 -31.16 -14.64
N GLU A 613 -48.40 -31.59 -13.43
CA GLU A 613 -49.37 -31.86 -12.37
C GLU A 613 -50.20 -30.62 -12.07
N SER A 614 -51.52 -30.77 -12.04
CA SER A 614 -52.47 -29.66 -11.86
C SER A 614 -52.45 -28.60 -12.99
N VAL A 615 -52.07 -28.98 -14.21
CA VAL A 615 -52.15 -28.11 -15.42
C VAL A 615 -53.27 -28.61 -16.36
N TYR A 616 -54.47 -28.08 -16.19
CA TYR A 616 -55.67 -28.60 -16.88
C TYR A 616 -56.23 -27.66 -17.96
N THR A 617 -55.95 -26.36 -17.86
CA THR A 617 -56.68 -25.31 -18.59
C THR A 617 -56.01 -24.92 -19.91
N VAL A 618 -54.76 -25.33 -20.14
CA VAL A 618 -54.01 -25.07 -21.39
C VAL A 618 -54.68 -25.68 -22.62
N SER A 619 -54.48 -25.06 -23.78
CA SER A 619 -55.16 -25.43 -25.04
C SER A 619 -54.86 -26.85 -25.53
N ASN A 620 -53.71 -27.42 -25.15
CA ASN A 620 -53.27 -28.77 -25.50
C ASN A 620 -53.33 -29.75 -24.30
N SER A 621 -54.11 -29.47 -23.26
CA SER A 621 -54.16 -30.30 -22.04
C SER A 621 -54.58 -31.77 -22.30
N SER A 622 -55.41 -31.99 -23.33
CA SER A 622 -55.80 -33.33 -23.79
C SER A 622 -54.67 -34.09 -24.49
N ALA A 623 -53.67 -33.41 -25.04
CA ALA A 623 -52.51 -34.00 -25.70
C ALA A 623 -51.37 -34.35 -24.73
N ILE A 624 -51.36 -33.78 -23.53
CA ILE A 624 -50.35 -34.08 -22.50
C ILE A 624 -50.54 -35.54 -22.01
N PRO A 625 -49.53 -36.43 -22.19
CA PRO A 625 -49.64 -37.82 -21.75
C PRO A 625 -49.71 -37.96 -20.22
N ASN A 626 -50.35 -39.03 -19.72
CA ASN A 626 -50.53 -39.25 -18.28
C ASN A 626 -49.20 -39.36 -17.50
N GLU A 627 -48.15 -39.88 -18.11
CA GLU A 627 -46.81 -39.99 -17.52
C GLU A 627 -46.09 -38.64 -17.32
N TRP A 628 -46.68 -37.55 -17.83
CA TRP A 628 -46.23 -36.17 -17.64
C TRP A 628 -47.14 -35.37 -16.71
N LYS A 629 -48.28 -35.94 -16.29
CA LYS A 629 -49.33 -35.29 -15.48
C LYS A 629 -49.23 -35.63 -14.01
#